data_AF-A0A139XJV4-F1
#
_entry.id   AF-A0A139XJV4-F1
#
_cell.length_a   1.000
_cell.length_b   1.000
_cell.length_c   1.000
_cell.angle_alpha   90.00
_cell.angle_beta   90.00
_cell.angle_gamma   90.00
#
_symmetry.space_group_name_H-M   'P 1'
#
loop_
_entity.id
_entity.type
_entity.pdbx_description
1 polymer ?
#
loop_
_entity_poly.entity_id
_entity_poly.type
_entity_poly.pdbx_seq_one_letter_code
_entity_poly.pdbx_strand_id
1 'polypeptide(L)'
;MKVGTPDSMASPEDEKRRTTTQEDALSPRVDSRAAGDTGQLAPLSPSAHASAATASPSQRHAELCCFGERHKASINALVKQTPSLLTTTLQPLLKLAPMTVAFENKRLYFRHKIREMRQSARFETIRLSVRRDQVFTDSYHQIRMRSGEEMKGKLNVHFTGEEGVDAGGLTREWFSLLARDMFNPNYALFRREGAKSEFNHPNPLSSINPEHLHYFKFIGRIIGKALFDGQHLNAYFCRSFYKHMLGRRCVTADAESIDPTLYNNLLKMLQYSLEDLGLELTFSTEVDEFGMHRIEDLIPNGRTIPVTDANKHLYVQLICQRKIVGGIQQQLEAFLSGFHELIPPALISIFDDKELELLLSGLPTVNLEDLKANTDYVNFLPTDQTIVWFWEVSTVVVCVHPWPYQ
;
A
#
# COMPACT_ATOMS: atom_id res chain seq x y z
N MET A 1 -5.18 -57.68 37.25
CA MET A 1 -6.10 -57.58 36.09
C MET A 1 -5.27 -57.69 34.80
N LYS A 2 -5.88 -57.81 33.62
CA LYS A 2 -5.20 -58.03 32.31
C LYS A 2 -4.13 -56.94 32.05
N VAL A 3 -2.87 -57.26 31.79
CA VAL A 3 -2.28 -57.79 30.52
C VAL A 3 -2.43 -56.78 29.36
N GLY A 4 -1.35 -56.33 28.70
CA GLY A 4 0.09 -56.56 28.94
C GLY A 4 0.97 -56.06 27.79
N THR A 5 2.27 -55.82 28.05
CA THR A 5 3.29 -55.43 27.07
C THR A 5 4.36 -56.52 26.88
N PRO A 6 4.89 -56.73 25.67
CA PRO A 6 6.11 -57.48 25.43
C PRO A 6 7.27 -56.61 24.90
N ASP A 7 8.46 -56.81 25.45
CA ASP A 7 9.73 -56.36 24.86
C ASP A 7 10.18 -57.28 23.69
N SER A 8 11.17 -56.82 22.93
CA SER A 8 12.51 -57.45 22.82
C SER A 8 13.07 -57.66 21.40
N MET A 9 14.36 -57.30 21.24
CA MET A 9 15.38 -57.92 20.36
C MET A 9 15.12 -57.93 18.82
N ALA A 10 16.11 -58.19 17.95
CA ALA A 10 17.55 -57.85 17.94
C ALA A 10 18.07 -58.00 16.49
N SER A 11 19.21 -57.38 16.15
CA SER A 11 19.97 -57.59 14.90
C SER A 11 21.00 -58.75 15.08
N PRO A 12 21.75 -59.26 14.06
CA PRO A 12 21.92 -58.74 12.68
C PRO A 12 22.04 -59.82 11.55
N GLU A 13 22.52 -59.37 10.37
CA GLU A 13 23.36 -60.07 9.35
C GLU A 13 22.78 -60.98 8.21
N ASP A 14 23.37 -60.75 7.02
CA ASP A 14 23.70 -61.62 5.86
C ASP A 14 22.67 -62.51 5.12
N GLU A 15 22.63 -62.65 3.79
CA GLU A 15 23.32 -62.11 2.60
C GLU A 15 22.83 -62.95 1.36
N LYS A 16 22.87 -62.41 0.12
CA LYS A 16 22.67 -63.11 -1.18
C LYS A 16 21.22 -63.64 -1.44
N ARG A 17 20.73 -63.80 -2.68
CA ARG A 17 21.39 -63.93 -4.00
C ARG A 17 20.51 -63.46 -5.19
N ARG A 18 21.19 -62.84 -6.19
CA ARG A 18 20.97 -62.73 -7.68
C ARG A 18 19.73 -63.42 -8.31
N THR A 19 19.13 -62.92 -9.41
CA THR A 19 19.74 -62.67 -10.76
C THR A 19 18.98 -61.62 -11.60
N THR A 20 19.64 -60.63 -12.25
CA THR A 20 20.19 -60.62 -13.66
C THR A 20 19.10 -60.39 -14.72
N THR A 21 19.23 -59.62 -15.83
CA THR A 21 20.35 -59.10 -16.69
C THR A 21 20.19 -57.56 -16.89
N GLN A 22 20.94 -56.74 -17.67
CA GLN A 22 22.10 -56.83 -18.60
C GLN A 22 22.86 -55.46 -18.59
N GLU A 23 24.19 -55.35 -18.46
CA GLU A 23 25.31 -55.30 -19.47
C GLU A 23 25.10 -54.30 -20.65
N ASP A 24 26.04 -53.45 -21.11
CA ASP A 24 27.31 -52.86 -20.60
C ASP A 24 27.61 -51.58 -21.49
N ALA A 25 28.76 -50.91 -21.73
CA ALA A 25 30.20 -51.11 -21.46
C ALA A 25 31.08 -49.83 -21.51
N LEU A 26 32.14 -49.84 -20.69
CA LEU A 26 33.52 -49.30 -20.83
C LEU A 26 33.89 -48.11 -21.78
N SER A 27 34.29 -46.97 -21.17
CA SER A 27 35.68 -46.39 -21.07
C SER A 27 36.58 -46.21 -22.34
N PRO A 28 37.80 -45.56 -22.32
CA PRO A 28 38.59 -45.02 -21.19
C PRO A 28 39.39 -43.67 -21.43
N ARG A 29 40.27 -43.37 -20.46
CA ARG A 29 41.57 -42.63 -20.53
C ARG A 29 41.63 -41.12 -20.22
N VAL A 30 42.88 -40.71 -19.95
CA VAL A 30 43.35 -39.56 -19.15
C VAL A 30 44.58 -38.97 -19.85
N ASP A 31 44.79 -37.65 -19.76
CA ASP A 31 46.13 -37.07 -19.86
C ASP A 31 46.27 -35.81 -18.98
N SER A 32 47.51 -35.34 -18.72
CA SER A 32 47.77 -34.36 -17.64
C SER A 32 48.97 -33.42 -17.84
N ARG A 33 48.81 -32.14 -17.46
CA ARG A 33 49.84 -31.10 -17.09
C ARG A 33 49.11 -29.76 -16.84
N ALA A 34 49.27 -29.08 -15.68
CA ALA A 34 50.32 -28.11 -15.31
C ALA A 34 50.16 -26.72 -15.99
N ALA A 35 50.41 -25.56 -15.35
CA ALA A 35 50.63 -25.19 -13.93
C ALA A 35 50.51 -23.65 -13.76
N GLY A 36 50.37 -23.14 -12.52
CA GLY A 36 50.18 -21.70 -12.22
C GLY A 36 48.71 -21.24 -12.35
N ASP A 37 48.28 -20.10 -11.82
CA ASP A 37 49.01 -19.04 -11.09
C ASP A 37 48.15 -18.50 -9.91
N THR A 38 48.70 -17.57 -9.12
CA THR A 38 48.17 -17.01 -7.88
C THR A 38 46.84 -16.25 -8.03
N GLY A 39 45.95 -16.41 -7.05
CA GLY A 39 44.66 -15.73 -7.02
C GLY A 39 44.75 -14.31 -6.46
N GLN A 40 44.59 -13.30 -7.33
CA GLN A 40 44.27 -11.94 -6.92
C GLN A 40 42.76 -11.69 -6.99
N LEU A 41 42.17 -11.20 -5.90
CA LEU A 41 40.77 -10.75 -5.86
C LEU A 41 40.65 -9.39 -6.57
N ALA A 42 40.25 -9.42 -7.85
CA ALA A 42 39.87 -8.22 -8.59
C ALA A 42 38.49 -7.70 -8.12
N PRO A 43 38.28 -6.37 -8.05
CA PRO A 43 37.04 -5.79 -7.53
C PRO A 43 35.86 -5.96 -8.49
N LEU A 44 34.65 -6.10 -7.93
CA LEU A 44 33.39 -6.09 -8.68
C LEU A 44 33.08 -4.68 -9.20
N SER A 45 33.41 -4.42 -10.46
CA SER A 45 32.98 -3.20 -11.16
C SER A 45 31.44 -3.10 -11.20
N PRO A 46 30.84 -1.95 -10.83
CA PRO A 46 29.40 -1.78 -10.87
C PRO A 46 28.90 -1.79 -12.32
N SER A 47 27.99 -2.70 -12.66
CA SER A 47 27.36 -2.73 -13.98
C SER A 47 26.39 -1.55 -14.13
N ALA A 48 26.33 -1.00 -15.34
CA ALA A 48 25.57 0.22 -15.60
C ALA A 48 24.05 -0.01 -15.51
N HIS A 49 23.45 0.41 -14.40
CA HIS A 49 22.03 0.75 -14.41
C HIS A 49 21.84 2.03 -15.20
N ALA A 50 21.14 1.92 -16.33
CA ALA A 50 20.98 2.98 -17.31
C ALA A 50 20.33 4.23 -16.71
N SER A 51 20.66 5.38 -17.28
CA SER A 51 20.01 6.65 -17.00
C SER A 51 18.50 6.54 -17.24
N ALA A 52 17.73 6.55 -16.16
CA ALA A 52 16.27 6.68 -16.19
C ALA A 52 15.86 8.12 -16.58
N ALA A 53 16.24 8.52 -17.79
CA ALA A 53 15.82 9.78 -18.38
C ALA A 53 14.28 9.79 -18.43
N THR A 54 13.68 10.79 -17.79
CA THR A 54 12.24 10.99 -17.81
C THR A 54 11.82 11.41 -19.21
N ALA A 55 11.48 10.43 -20.06
CA ALA A 55 10.89 10.68 -21.35
C ALA A 55 9.63 11.53 -21.15
N SER A 56 9.57 12.69 -21.81
CA SER A 56 8.36 13.50 -21.84
C SER A 56 7.20 12.66 -22.39
N PRO A 57 5.95 12.89 -21.93
CA PRO A 57 4.79 12.24 -22.53
C PRO A 57 4.81 12.48 -24.04
N SER A 58 4.68 11.41 -24.83
CA SER A 58 4.62 11.57 -26.28
C SER A 58 3.48 12.51 -26.65
N GLN A 59 3.62 13.31 -27.71
CA GLN A 59 2.65 14.36 -28.04
C GLN A 59 1.20 13.82 -28.08
N ARG A 60 1.01 12.61 -28.60
CA ARG A 60 -0.26 11.87 -28.63
C ARG A 60 -0.85 11.53 -27.26
N HIS A 61 -0.01 11.31 -26.24
CA HIS A 61 -0.46 11.12 -24.85
C HIS A 61 -0.98 12.43 -24.26
N ALA A 62 -0.29 13.55 -24.50
CA ALA A 62 -0.76 14.86 -24.08
C ALA A 62 -2.08 15.26 -24.79
N GLU A 63 -2.16 15.03 -26.10
CA GLU A 63 -3.39 15.19 -26.90
C GLU A 63 -4.55 14.35 -26.36
N LEU A 64 -4.31 13.09 -25.99
CA LEU A 64 -5.32 12.21 -25.38
C LEU A 64 -5.81 12.72 -24.01
N CYS A 65 -4.90 13.21 -23.16
CA CYS A 65 -5.27 13.78 -21.86
C CYS A 65 -6.11 15.06 -22.03
N CYS A 66 -5.69 15.96 -22.92
CA CYS A 66 -6.43 17.18 -23.24
C CYS A 66 -7.82 16.89 -23.82
N PHE A 67 -7.93 15.89 -24.71
CA PHE A 67 -9.22 15.42 -25.23
C PHE A 67 -10.10 14.86 -24.11
N GLY A 68 -9.57 13.95 -23.29
CA GLY A 68 -10.35 13.28 -22.25
C GLY A 68 -10.82 14.22 -21.13
N GLU A 69 -10.03 15.24 -20.76
CA GLU A 69 -10.50 16.29 -19.86
C GLU A 69 -11.56 17.20 -20.52
N ARG A 70 -11.36 17.61 -21.79
CA ARG A 70 -12.34 18.43 -22.53
C ARG A 70 -13.69 17.73 -22.69
N HIS A 71 -13.70 16.40 -22.83
CA HIS A 71 -14.91 15.60 -23.05
C HIS A 71 -15.33 14.77 -21.81
N LYS A 72 -14.77 15.08 -20.63
CA LYS A 72 -14.94 14.32 -19.38
C LYS A 72 -16.39 14.02 -19.01
N ALA A 73 -17.27 15.00 -19.11
CA ALA A 73 -18.70 14.82 -18.82
C ALA A 73 -19.36 13.82 -19.78
N SER A 74 -19.14 13.98 -21.09
CA SER A 74 -19.70 13.10 -22.13
C SER A 74 -19.16 11.68 -22.04
N ILE A 75 -17.85 11.52 -21.83
CA ILE A 75 -17.20 10.20 -21.65
C ILE A 75 -17.80 9.48 -20.45
N ASN A 76 -17.95 10.16 -19.31
CA ASN A 76 -18.45 9.52 -18.10
C ASN A 76 -19.95 9.25 -18.12
N ALA A 77 -20.76 10.08 -18.80
CA ALA A 77 -22.17 9.79 -19.06
C ALA A 77 -22.33 8.56 -19.97
N LEU A 78 -21.55 8.48 -21.05
CA LEU A 78 -21.56 7.34 -21.98
C LEU A 78 -21.13 6.03 -21.31
N VAL A 79 -20.07 6.07 -20.48
CA VAL A 79 -19.63 4.89 -19.70
C VAL A 79 -20.64 4.51 -18.62
N LYS A 80 -21.33 5.47 -17.98
CA LYS A 80 -22.40 5.19 -17.01
C LYS A 80 -23.60 4.49 -17.66
N GLN A 81 -23.89 4.79 -18.93
CA GLN A 81 -24.90 4.09 -19.73
C GLN A 81 -24.41 2.72 -20.22
N THR A 82 -23.15 2.62 -20.66
CA THR A 82 -22.59 1.41 -21.28
C THR A 82 -21.23 1.05 -20.63
N PRO A 83 -21.22 0.40 -19.44
CA PRO A 83 -19.99 0.13 -18.69
C PRO A 83 -18.97 -0.76 -19.42
N SER A 84 -19.43 -1.61 -20.36
CA SER A 84 -18.58 -2.50 -21.17
C SER A 84 -17.61 -1.77 -22.10
N LEU A 85 -17.77 -0.46 -22.30
CA LEU A 85 -16.79 0.37 -23.01
C LEU A 85 -15.44 0.40 -22.29
N LEU A 86 -15.41 0.43 -20.95
CA LEU A 86 -14.16 0.38 -20.17
C LEU A 86 -13.46 -0.99 -20.22
N THR A 87 -14.18 -2.07 -20.56
CA THR A 87 -13.58 -3.38 -20.85
C THR A 87 -13.21 -3.57 -22.31
N THR A 88 -13.52 -2.61 -23.19
CA THR A 88 -13.32 -2.70 -24.65
C THR A 88 -12.69 -1.41 -25.20
N THR A 89 -13.43 -0.61 -25.97
CA THR A 89 -12.92 0.52 -26.76
C THR A 89 -12.31 1.65 -25.94
N LEU A 90 -12.81 1.89 -24.72
CA LEU A 90 -12.32 2.93 -23.80
C LEU A 90 -11.38 2.41 -22.71
N GLN A 91 -11.02 1.11 -22.72
CA GLN A 91 -10.03 0.56 -21.79
C GLN A 91 -8.69 1.33 -21.77
N PRO A 92 -8.15 1.86 -22.89
CA PRO A 92 -6.93 2.66 -22.86
C PRO A 92 -6.99 3.89 -21.95
N LEU A 93 -8.16 4.49 -21.73
CA LEU A 93 -8.32 5.64 -20.82
C LEU A 93 -7.94 5.27 -19.38
N LEU A 94 -8.25 4.06 -18.92
CA LEU A 94 -7.90 3.59 -17.56
C LEU A 94 -6.39 3.47 -17.32
N LYS A 95 -5.59 3.36 -18.38
CA LYS A 95 -4.12 3.20 -18.29
C LYS A 95 -3.36 4.47 -18.68
N LEU A 96 -3.86 5.20 -19.68
CA LEU A 96 -3.17 6.36 -20.27
C LEU A 96 -3.72 7.70 -19.78
N ALA A 97 -5.01 7.77 -19.42
CA ALA A 97 -5.66 9.00 -18.99
C ALA A 97 -6.66 8.78 -17.82
N PRO A 98 -6.28 8.11 -16.71
CA PRO A 98 -7.21 7.69 -15.65
C PRO A 98 -7.88 8.85 -14.89
N MET A 99 -7.32 10.07 -14.97
CA MET A 99 -7.93 11.30 -14.46
C MET A 99 -9.22 11.70 -15.18
N THR A 100 -9.38 11.25 -16.44
CA THR A 100 -10.51 11.56 -17.32
C THR A 100 -11.73 10.64 -17.07
N VAL A 101 -11.53 9.49 -16.42
CA VAL A 101 -12.60 8.59 -15.99
C VAL A 101 -12.93 8.89 -14.54
N ALA A 102 -14.21 9.15 -14.24
CA ALA A 102 -14.68 9.46 -12.90
C ALA A 102 -14.59 8.26 -11.94
N PHE A 103 -14.45 8.54 -10.65
CA PHE A 103 -14.33 7.55 -9.57
C PHE A 103 -15.34 6.41 -9.70
N GLU A 104 -16.63 6.70 -9.88
CA GLU A 104 -17.68 5.68 -9.96
C GLU A 104 -17.52 4.72 -11.14
N ASN A 105 -17.14 5.23 -12.30
CA ASN A 105 -16.92 4.39 -13.48
C ASN A 105 -15.72 3.47 -13.28
N LYS A 106 -14.66 3.95 -12.60
CA LYS A 106 -13.52 3.12 -12.17
C LYS A 106 -13.92 2.13 -11.06
N ARG A 107 -14.75 2.53 -10.10
CA ARG A 107 -15.28 1.68 -9.01
C ARG A 107 -16.13 0.53 -9.56
N LEU A 108 -17.01 0.80 -10.51
CA LEU A 108 -17.82 -0.21 -11.19
C LEU A 108 -16.95 -1.18 -12.03
N TYR A 109 -15.97 -0.66 -12.78
CA TYR A 109 -15.00 -1.48 -13.52
C TYR A 109 -14.17 -2.39 -12.59
N PHE A 110 -13.67 -1.84 -11.48
CA PHE A 110 -12.96 -2.59 -10.44
C PHE A 110 -13.83 -3.71 -9.87
N ARG A 111 -15.07 -3.39 -9.44
CA ARG A 111 -16.04 -4.37 -8.93
C ARG A 111 -16.39 -5.44 -9.97
N HIS A 112 -16.40 -5.12 -11.27
CA HIS A 112 -16.57 -6.10 -12.34
C HIS A 112 -15.38 -7.06 -12.41
N LYS A 113 -14.15 -6.55 -12.45
CA LYS A 113 -12.92 -7.38 -12.52
C LYS A 113 -12.76 -8.30 -11.31
N ILE A 114 -13.09 -7.84 -10.11
CA ILE A 114 -13.14 -8.68 -8.90
C ILE A 114 -14.22 -9.78 -9.00
N ARG A 115 -15.36 -9.52 -9.65
CA ARG A 115 -16.40 -10.56 -9.88
C ARG A 115 -15.96 -11.61 -10.89
N GLU A 116 -15.29 -11.22 -11.97
CA GLU A 116 -14.70 -12.17 -12.93
C GLU A 116 -13.70 -13.11 -12.24
N MET A 117 -12.81 -12.57 -11.39
CA MET A 117 -11.86 -13.36 -10.58
C MET A 117 -12.54 -14.33 -9.59
N ARG A 118 -13.77 -14.05 -9.17
CA ARG A 118 -14.58 -14.96 -8.33
C ARG A 118 -15.34 -16.02 -9.13
N GLN A 119 -15.58 -15.79 -10.42
CA GLN A 119 -16.29 -16.74 -11.29
C GLN A 119 -15.34 -17.76 -11.92
N SER A 120 -14.06 -17.44 -12.07
CA SER A 120 -13.05 -18.34 -12.65
C SER A 120 -12.67 -19.56 -11.78
N ALA A 121 -13.03 -19.57 -10.50
CA ALA A 121 -12.75 -20.69 -9.59
C ALA A 121 -13.80 -20.78 -8.46
N ARG A 122 -14.02 -22.00 -7.94
CA ARG A 122 -14.82 -22.21 -6.71
C ARG A 122 -13.89 -22.15 -5.51
N PHE A 123 -14.08 -21.13 -4.68
CA PHE A 123 -13.34 -20.95 -3.42
C PHE A 123 -14.17 -21.44 -2.24
N GLU A 124 -13.50 -22.04 -1.25
CA GLU A 124 -14.16 -22.49 -0.01
C GLU A 124 -14.57 -21.31 0.89
N THR A 125 -15.32 -21.60 1.95
CA THR A 125 -15.74 -20.57 2.93
C THR A 125 -14.68 -20.44 4.02
N ILE A 126 -14.10 -19.24 4.15
CA ILE A 126 -13.15 -18.85 5.19
C ILE A 126 -13.93 -18.68 6.51
N ARG A 127 -14.10 -19.79 7.24
CA ARG A 127 -14.58 -19.76 8.62
C ARG A 127 -13.51 -19.17 9.54
N LEU A 128 -13.92 -18.28 10.43
CA LEU A 128 -13.09 -17.68 11.48
C LEU A 128 -13.88 -17.71 12.80
N SER A 129 -13.26 -18.22 13.87
CA SER A 129 -13.80 -18.17 15.23
C SER A 129 -12.89 -17.28 16.07
N VAL A 130 -13.37 -16.13 16.51
CA VAL A 130 -12.54 -15.11 17.19
C VAL A 130 -13.18 -14.69 18.51
N ARG A 131 -12.39 -14.32 19.51
CA ARG A 131 -12.91 -13.68 20.73
C ARG A 131 -12.96 -12.17 20.53
N ARG A 132 -14.01 -11.51 21.03
CA ARG A 132 -14.27 -10.07 20.83
C ARG A 132 -13.21 -9.15 21.45
N ASP A 133 -12.47 -9.64 22.45
CA ASP A 133 -11.34 -8.96 23.08
C ASP A 133 -9.98 -9.27 22.41
N GLN A 134 -9.89 -10.33 21.60
CA GLN A 134 -8.67 -10.80 20.93
C GLN A 134 -8.80 -10.84 19.40
N VAL A 135 -9.66 -10.00 18.81
CA VAL A 135 -10.01 -10.08 17.38
C VAL A 135 -8.78 -10.02 16.48
N PHE A 136 -7.85 -9.12 16.75
CA PHE A 136 -6.63 -8.96 15.95
C PHE A 136 -5.71 -10.19 16.00
N THR A 137 -5.41 -10.71 17.19
CA THR A 137 -4.52 -11.86 17.40
C THR A 137 -5.14 -13.18 16.95
N ASP A 138 -6.41 -13.44 17.29
CA ASP A 138 -7.14 -14.64 16.84
C ASP A 138 -7.28 -14.67 15.31
N SER A 139 -7.50 -13.51 14.68
CA SER A 139 -7.55 -13.39 13.21
C SER A 139 -6.17 -13.59 12.58
N TYR A 140 -5.12 -12.97 13.14
CA TYR A 140 -3.74 -13.14 12.66
C TYR A 140 -3.35 -14.62 12.62
N HIS A 141 -3.56 -15.35 13.72
CA HIS A 141 -3.23 -16.77 13.78
C HIS A 141 -4.02 -17.64 12.78
N GLN A 142 -5.30 -17.33 12.55
CA GLN A 142 -6.17 -18.06 11.61
C GLN A 142 -5.99 -17.67 10.12
N ILE A 143 -5.32 -16.55 9.82
CA ILE A 143 -5.18 -16.02 8.45
C ILE A 143 -3.74 -16.04 7.94
N ARG A 144 -2.72 -15.91 8.80
CA ARG A 144 -1.31 -15.76 8.38
C ARG A 144 -0.80 -16.89 7.48
N MET A 145 -1.21 -18.14 7.73
CA MET A 145 -0.79 -19.31 6.95
C MET A 145 -1.58 -19.55 5.66
N ARG A 146 -2.71 -18.85 5.45
CA ARG A 146 -3.54 -19.04 4.24
C ARG A 146 -2.88 -18.40 3.03
N SER A 147 -3.04 -19.04 1.88
CA SER A 147 -2.63 -18.53 0.57
C SER A 147 -3.55 -17.42 0.05
N GLY A 148 -3.07 -16.66 -0.95
CA GLY A 148 -3.86 -15.65 -1.64
C GLY A 148 -5.12 -16.22 -2.33
N GLU A 149 -5.06 -17.47 -2.82
CA GLU A 149 -6.21 -18.13 -3.43
C GLU A 149 -7.29 -18.50 -2.40
N GLU A 150 -6.91 -19.12 -1.27
CA GLU A 150 -7.85 -19.41 -0.17
C GLU A 150 -8.52 -18.11 0.34
N MET A 151 -7.76 -17.02 0.41
CA MET A 151 -8.26 -15.73 0.85
C MET A 151 -9.29 -15.08 -0.09
N LYS A 152 -9.49 -15.60 -1.31
CA LYS A 152 -10.61 -15.17 -2.19
C LYS A 152 -11.95 -15.77 -1.76
N GLY A 153 -11.94 -16.83 -0.94
CA GLY A 153 -13.12 -17.47 -0.35
C GLY A 153 -14.03 -16.52 0.42
N LYS A 154 -15.33 -16.82 0.54
CA LYS A 154 -16.26 -15.97 1.30
C LYS A 154 -15.91 -16.04 2.80
N LEU A 155 -15.83 -14.91 3.48
CA LEU A 155 -15.75 -14.88 4.96
C LEU A 155 -17.04 -15.37 5.61
N ASN A 156 -16.88 -16.01 6.76
CA ASN A 156 -17.95 -16.39 7.68
C ASN A 156 -17.38 -16.30 9.11
N VAL A 157 -17.74 -15.23 9.83
CA VAL A 157 -17.19 -14.94 11.16
C VAL A 157 -18.13 -15.39 12.26
N HIS A 158 -17.59 -16.03 13.29
CA HIS A 158 -18.27 -16.33 14.55
C HIS A 158 -17.49 -15.70 15.71
N PHE A 159 -18.20 -15.00 16.60
CA PHE A 159 -17.64 -14.54 17.87
C PHE A 159 -17.82 -15.62 18.92
N THR A 160 -16.71 -16.13 19.44
CA THR A 160 -16.67 -17.30 20.32
C THR A 160 -17.37 -17.00 21.65
N GLY A 161 -18.49 -17.68 21.90
CA GLY A 161 -19.33 -17.47 23.09
C GLY A 161 -20.50 -16.50 22.90
N GLU A 162 -20.72 -16.00 21.68
CA GLU A 162 -21.84 -15.12 21.34
C GLU A 162 -22.83 -15.82 20.39
N GLU A 163 -24.13 -15.53 20.55
CA GLU A 163 -25.15 -16.03 19.63
C GLU A 163 -25.20 -15.18 18.36
N GLY A 164 -25.05 -15.81 17.19
CA GLY A 164 -25.19 -15.12 15.92
C GLY A 164 -24.87 -15.99 14.70
N VAL A 165 -25.60 -15.76 13.61
CA VAL A 165 -25.37 -16.38 12.29
C VAL A 165 -24.95 -15.30 11.31
N ASP A 166 -23.77 -15.42 10.71
CA ASP A 166 -23.20 -14.38 9.87
C ASP A 166 -23.86 -14.29 8.47
N ALA A 167 -24.95 -13.54 8.40
CA ALA A 167 -25.54 -13.05 7.15
C ALA A 167 -24.73 -11.89 6.51
N GLY A 168 -23.55 -11.55 7.04
CA GLY A 168 -22.69 -10.43 6.65
C GLY A 168 -22.55 -9.36 7.74
N GLY A 169 -23.38 -9.40 8.78
CA GLY A 169 -23.30 -8.47 9.93
C GLY A 169 -22.05 -8.70 10.78
N LEU A 170 -21.75 -9.95 11.12
CA LEU A 170 -20.58 -10.29 11.95
C LEU A 170 -19.28 -10.08 11.17
N THR A 171 -19.26 -10.38 9.86
CA THR A 171 -18.13 -10.02 8.97
C THR A 171 -17.89 -8.50 8.95
N ARG A 172 -18.93 -7.66 8.88
CA ARG A 172 -18.79 -6.19 8.93
C ARG A 172 -18.25 -5.68 10.26
N GLU A 173 -18.78 -6.21 11.37
CA GLU A 173 -18.31 -5.85 12.71
C GLU A 173 -16.84 -6.27 12.91
N TRP A 174 -16.47 -7.48 12.50
CA TRP A 174 -15.10 -7.99 12.53
C TRP A 174 -14.11 -7.10 11.77
N PHE A 175 -14.46 -6.66 10.56
CA PHE A 175 -13.65 -5.69 9.82
C PHE A 175 -13.52 -4.33 10.55
N SER A 176 -14.57 -3.86 11.21
CA SER A 176 -14.54 -2.62 12.01
C SER A 176 -13.64 -2.73 13.25
N LEU A 177 -13.75 -3.85 13.99
CA LEU A 177 -12.89 -4.15 15.14
C LEU A 177 -11.42 -4.30 14.72
N LEU A 178 -11.15 -4.98 13.60
CA LEU A 178 -9.80 -5.06 13.03
C LEU A 178 -9.27 -3.68 12.64
N ALA A 179 -10.06 -2.83 11.98
CA ALA A 179 -9.62 -1.49 11.58
C ALA A 179 -9.17 -0.64 12.80
N ARG A 180 -9.89 -0.74 13.93
CA ARG A 180 -9.50 -0.12 15.20
C ARG A 180 -8.19 -0.71 15.73
N ASP A 181 -8.12 -2.04 15.82
CA ASP A 181 -7.01 -2.73 16.50
C ASP A 181 -5.70 -2.67 15.69
N MET A 182 -5.76 -2.52 14.37
CA MET A 182 -4.61 -2.26 13.48
C MET A 182 -3.79 -1.02 13.90
N PHE A 183 -4.46 0.00 14.44
CA PHE A 183 -3.86 1.26 14.86
C PHE A 183 -3.69 1.36 16.38
N ASN A 184 -3.87 0.25 17.12
CA ASN A 184 -3.61 0.21 18.55
C ASN A 184 -2.10 0.42 18.81
N PRO A 185 -1.70 1.47 19.56
CA PRO A 185 -0.29 1.76 19.84
C PRO A 185 0.49 0.59 20.46
N ASN A 186 -0.19 -0.31 21.18
CA ASN A 186 0.43 -1.46 21.85
C ASN A 186 1.09 -2.46 20.88
N TYR A 187 0.70 -2.49 19.59
CA TYR A 187 1.39 -3.31 18.58
C TYR A 187 2.60 -2.61 17.94
N ALA A 188 2.78 -1.30 18.21
CA ALA A 188 3.83 -0.43 17.66
C ALA A 188 3.91 -0.36 16.12
N LEU A 189 2.86 -0.75 15.40
CA LEU A 189 2.87 -0.88 13.93
C LEU A 189 2.71 0.46 13.20
N PHE A 190 1.78 1.31 13.65
CA PHE A 190 1.50 2.61 13.02
C PHE A 190 1.62 3.74 14.05
N ARG A 191 1.91 4.95 13.56
CA ARG A 191 1.80 6.20 14.31
C ARG A 191 0.72 7.08 13.73
N ARG A 192 0.13 7.93 14.57
CA ARG A 192 -0.78 9.00 14.15
C ARG A 192 0.06 10.20 13.72
N GLU A 193 -0.22 10.72 12.53
CA GLU A 193 0.53 11.79 11.87
C GLU A 193 -0.47 12.76 11.20
N GLY A 194 -0.02 13.92 10.73
CA GLY A 194 -0.90 15.01 10.24
C GLY A 194 -1.25 16.06 11.32
N ALA A 195 -1.87 17.18 10.91
CA ALA A 195 -2.05 18.37 11.73
C ALA A 195 -3.03 18.20 12.91
N LYS A 196 -3.94 17.23 12.81
CA LYS A 196 -4.91 16.83 13.83
C LYS A 196 -4.69 15.38 14.27
N SER A 197 -3.49 14.84 14.00
CA SER A 197 -3.17 13.42 14.19
C SER A 197 -4.20 12.51 13.50
N GLU A 198 -4.65 12.88 12.30
CA GLU A 198 -5.78 12.29 11.59
C GLU A 198 -5.41 11.05 10.76
N PHE A 199 -4.19 11.00 10.21
CA PHE A 199 -3.71 9.93 9.35
C PHE A 199 -2.87 8.90 10.12
N ASN A 200 -2.68 7.72 9.53
CA ASN A 200 -1.75 6.70 10.02
C ASN A 200 -0.56 6.53 9.06
N HIS A 201 0.66 6.48 9.60
CA HIS A 201 1.91 6.16 8.88
C HIS A 201 2.56 4.92 9.52
N PRO A 202 3.19 4.01 8.74
CA PRO A 202 3.94 2.89 9.32
C PRO A 202 5.04 3.40 10.27
N ASN A 203 5.10 2.87 11.49
CA ASN A 203 6.12 3.27 12.45
C ASN A 203 7.51 2.76 11.98
N PRO A 204 8.52 3.64 11.79
CA PRO A 204 9.89 3.21 11.52
C PRO A 204 10.43 2.33 12.66
N LEU A 205 10.08 2.65 13.90
CA LEU A 205 10.49 1.93 15.11
C LEU A 205 9.63 0.68 15.41
N SER A 206 8.85 0.19 14.43
CA SER A 206 8.01 -1.00 14.60
C SER A 206 8.80 -2.29 14.87
N SER A 207 10.10 -2.32 14.58
CA SER A 207 11.02 -3.43 14.87
C SER A 207 11.16 -3.77 16.36
N ILE A 208 10.67 -2.91 17.26
CA ILE A 208 10.48 -3.24 18.69
C ILE A 208 9.52 -4.43 18.91
N ASN A 209 8.64 -4.69 17.94
CA ASN A 209 7.78 -5.87 17.87
C ASN A 209 8.41 -6.86 16.87
N PRO A 210 8.97 -8.01 17.31
CA PRO A 210 9.64 -8.95 16.41
C PRO A 210 8.75 -9.49 15.28
N GLU A 211 7.43 -9.54 15.49
CA GLU A 211 6.45 -10.00 14.51
C GLU A 211 5.96 -8.89 13.57
N HIS A 212 6.53 -7.66 13.64
CA HIS A 212 5.98 -6.50 12.92
C HIS A 212 5.81 -6.73 11.41
N LEU A 213 6.78 -7.34 10.72
CA LEU A 213 6.67 -7.63 9.29
C LEU A 213 5.55 -8.64 8.98
N HIS A 214 5.36 -9.66 9.83
CA HIS A 214 4.24 -10.60 9.70
C HIS A 214 2.90 -9.90 9.92
N TYR A 215 2.83 -8.96 10.88
CA TYR A 215 1.65 -8.12 11.08
C TYR A 215 1.40 -7.16 9.91
N PHE A 216 2.42 -6.50 9.35
CA PHE A 216 2.25 -5.65 8.16
C PHE A 216 1.71 -6.45 6.97
N LYS A 217 2.25 -7.64 6.72
CA LYS A 217 1.72 -8.54 5.68
C LYS A 217 0.28 -8.97 5.96
N PHE A 218 -0.04 -9.32 7.21
CA PHE A 218 -1.42 -9.63 7.61
C PHE A 218 -2.37 -8.44 7.39
N ILE A 219 -1.98 -7.22 7.76
CA ILE A 219 -2.79 -6.01 7.59
C ILE A 219 -2.99 -5.69 6.10
N GLY A 220 -1.94 -5.77 5.29
CA GLY A 220 -2.05 -5.64 3.83
C GLY A 220 -3.03 -6.65 3.24
N ARG A 221 -2.96 -7.91 3.68
CA ARG A 221 -3.90 -8.99 3.30
C ARG A 221 -5.33 -8.69 3.75
N ILE A 222 -5.57 -8.16 4.96
CA ILE A 222 -6.93 -7.77 5.41
C ILE A 222 -7.48 -6.59 4.60
N ILE A 223 -6.66 -5.59 4.26
CA ILE A 223 -7.09 -4.43 3.46
C ILE A 223 -7.38 -4.85 2.02
N GLY A 224 -6.51 -5.68 1.43
CA GLY A 224 -6.79 -6.32 0.14
C GLY A 224 -8.07 -7.17 0.19
N LYS A 225 -8.33 -7.85 1.32
CA LYS A 225 -9.53 -8.66 1.55
C LYS A 225 -10.80 -7.82 1.67
N ALA A 226 -10.78 -6.68 2.37
CA ALA A 226 -11.90 -5.75 2.43
C ALA A 226 -12.25 -5.21 1.04
N LEU A 227 -11.23 -4.78 0.27
CA LEU A 227 -11.39 -4.37 -1.13
C LEU A 227 -11.94 -5.50 -2.01
N PHE A 228 -11.49 -6.74 -1.83
CA PHE A 228 -11.93 -7.91 -2.61
C PHE A 228 -13.37 -8.35 -2.26
N ASP A 229 -13.77 -8.26 -0.99
CA ASP A 229 -15.12 -8.62 -0.50
C ASP A 229 -16.13 -7.47 -0.62
N GLY A 230 -15.67 -6.24 -0.83
CA GLY A 230 -16.52 -5.05 -0.93
C GLY A 230 -17.04 -4.54 0.41
N GLN A 231 -16.27 -4.73 1.48
CA GLN A 231 -16.49 -4.07 2.76
C GLN A 231 -15.62 -2.81 2.84
N HIS A 232 -16.06 -1.84 3.65
CA HIS A 232 -15.28 -0.64 3.95
C HIS A 232 -14.53 -0.80 5.28
N LEU A 233 -13.39 -0.11 5.42
CA LEU A 233 -12.59 -0.07 6.65
C LEU A 233 -12.41 1.38 7.12
N ASN A 234 -12.60 1.61 8.42
CA ASN A 234 -12.33 2.90 9.06
C ASN A 234 -10.81 3.10 9.23
N ALA A 235 -10.09 3.24 8.11
CA ALA A 235 -8.63 3.11 8.01
C ALA A 235 -8.02 4.18 7.11
N TYR A 236 -7.75 5.34 7.71
CA TYR A 236 -7.15 6.51 7.04
C TYR A 236 -5.62 6.48 7.12
N PHE A 237 -4.95 6.56 5.97
CA PHE A 237 -3.48 6.56 5.88
C PHE A 237 -2.95 7.88 5.31
N CYS A 238 -1.65 8.13 5.47
CA CYS A 238 -0.99 9.27 4.81
C CYS A 238 -1.04 9.13 3.27
N ARG A 239 -1.03 10.25 2.54
CA ARG A 239 -1.18 10.27 1.06
C ARG A 239 -0.11 9.45 0.35
N SER A 240 1.12 9.50 0.86
CA SER A 240 2.23 8.67 0.43
C SER A 240 1.94 7.17 0.48
N PHE A 241 1.29 6.69 1.54
CA PHE A 241 1.03 5.26 1.73
C PHE A 241 0.02 4.73 0.70
N TYR A 242 -1.04 5.49 0.41
CA TYR A 242 -1.93 5.19 -0.73
C TYR A 242 -1.18 5.23 -2.07
N LYS A 243 -0.28 6.20 -2.30
CA LYS A 243 0.55 6.23 -3.52
C LYS A 243 1.43 4.99 -3.66
N HIS A 244 1.99 4.47 -2.56
CA HIS A 244 2.72 3.22 -2.60
C HIS A 244 1.84 2.00 -2.96
N MET A 245 0.61 1.90 -2.43
CA MET A 245 -0.36 0.86 -2.84
C MET A 245 -0.71 0.91 -4.34
N LEU A 246 -0.65 2.10 -4.94
CA LEU A 246 -0.91 2.35 -6.35
C LEU A 246 0.33 2.19 -7.25
N GLY A 247 1.51 1.89 -6.67
CA GLY A 247 2.78 1.85 -7.39
C GLY A 247 3.25 3.22 -7.91
N ARG A 248 2.76 4.32 -7.33
CA ARG A 248 3.03 5.70 -7.77
C ARG A 248 4.20 6.31 -6.98
N ARG A 249 5.03 7.09 -7.68
CA ARG A 249 6.12 7.86 -7.06
C ARG A 249 5.53 8.97 -6.17
N CYS A 250 6.01 9.07 -4.94
CA CYS A 250 5.70 10.20 -4.05
C CYS A 250 6.48 11.46 -4.45
N VAL A 251 5.89 12.63 -4.17
CA VAL A 251 6.48 13.96 -4.37
C VAL A 251 6.76 14.63 -3.02
N THR A 252 7.50 15.74 -3.02
CA THR A 252 7.85 16.49 -1.79
C THR A 252 6.62 16.88 -0.96
N ALA A 253 5.52 17.25 -1.63
CA ALA A 253 4.24 17.59 -0.99
C ALA A 253 3.58 16.43 -0.24
N ASP A 254 3.92 15.16 -0.52
CA ASP A 254 3.36 14.03 0.24
C ASP A 254 3.83 13.99 1.69
N ALA A 255 4.96 14.65 2.01
CA ALA A 255 5.46 14.82 3.36
C ALA A 255 4.53 15.69 4.23
N GLU A 256 3.73 16.57 3.64
CA GLU A 256 2.71 17.38 4.35
C GLU A 256 1.69 16.50 5.07
N SER A 257 1.29 15.38 4.44
CA SER A 257 0.34 14.42 5.03
C SER A 257 0.91 13.58 6.18
N ILE A 258 2.19 13.75 6.49
CA ILE A 258 2.89 13.11 7.60
C ILE A 258 3.23 14.20 8.64
N ASP A 259 4.03 15.19 8.23
CA ASP A 259 4.56 16.23 9.11
C ASP A 259 4.39 17.62 8.46
N PRO A 260 3.22 18.25 8.69
CA PRO A 260 2.94 19.59 8.19
C PRO A 260 3.94 20.63 8.70
N THR A 261 4.48 20.46 9.91
CA THR A 261 5.41 21.41 10.53
C THR A 261 6.77 21.39 9.83
N LEU A 262 7.33 20.20 9.63
CA LEU A 262 8.55 20.01 8.84
C LEU A 262 8.35 20.52 7.40
N TYR A 263 7.24 20.13 6.75
CA TYR A 263 6.96 20.54 5.38
C TYR A 263 6.87 22.06 5.22
N ASN A 264 6.14 22.76 6.09
CA ASN A 264 6.07 24.22 6.07
C ASN A 264 7.42 24.89 6.35
N ASN A 265 8.27 24.32 7.19
CA ASN A 265 9.62 24.85 7.43
C ASN A 265 10.55 24.63 6.22
N LEU A 266 10.43 23.49 5.51
CA LEU A 266 11.14 23.26 4.26
C LEU A 266 10.66 24.20 3.13
N LEU A 267 9.36 24.52 3.07
CA LEU A 267 8.84 25.53 2.14
C LEU A 267 9.42 26.93 2.42
N LYS A 268 9.51 27.35 3.69
CA LYS A 268 10.20 28.60 4.06
C LYS A 268 11.67 28.58 3.63
N MET A 269 12.36 27.46 3.82
CA MET A 269 13.76 27.32 3.39
C MET A 269 13.94 27.47 1.87
N LEU A 270 12.93 27.12 1.06
CA LEU A 270 12.96 27.42 -0.38
C LEU A 270 12.74 28.90 -0.70
N GLN A 271 11.99 29.63 0.14
CA GLN A 271 11.57 31.03 -0.09
C GLN A 271 12.63 32.08 0.31
N TYR A 272 13.29 31.89 1.45
CA TYR A 272 14.31 32.81 2.01
C TYR A 272 15.72 32.26 1.78
N SER A 273 16.77 33.11 1.85
CA SER A 273 18.14 32.59 1.78
C SER A 273 18.51 31.79 3.04
N LEU A 274 19.55 30.95 2.97
CA LEU A 274 20.02 30.24 4.16
C LEU A 274 20.66 31.20 5.18
N GLU A 275 21.20 32.33 4.71
CA GLU A 275 21.75 33.40 5.56
C GLU A 275 20.65 34.16 6.31
N ASP A 276 19.55 34.55 5.64
CA ASP A 276 18.37 35.18 6.27
C ASP A 276 17.77 34.31 7.40
N LEU A 277 17.88 32.99 7.26
CA LEU A 277 17.35 32.01 8.21
C LEU A 277 18.37 31.59 9.29
N GLY A 278 19.64 32.01 9.18
CA GLY A 278 20.71 31.60 10.09
C GLY A 278 21.01 30.09 10.07
N LEU A 279 20.86 29.44 8.91
CA LEU A 279 20.93 27.97 8.78
C LEU A 279 22.25 27.48 8.15
N GLU A 280 23.18 27.05 8.99
CA GLU A 280 24.31 26.22 8.56
C GLU A 280 23.89 24.74 8.50
N LEU A 281 23.81 24.17 7.30
CA LEU A 281 23.35 22.81 7.06
C LEU A 281 24.33 22.03 6.17
N THR A 282 24.33 20.71 6.32
CA THR A 282 25.04 19.76 5.43
C THR A 282 24.03 18.78 4.84
N PHE A 283 24.41 17.98 3.84
CA PHE A 283 23.55 16.92 3.30
C PHE A 283 23.51 15.68 4.22
N SER A 284 23.24 15.89 5.51
CA SER A 284 23.04 14.84 6.50
C SER A 284 21.92 15.23 7.48
N THR A 285 21.38 14.25 8.21
CA THR A 285 20.30 14.49 9.18
C THR A 285 20.27 13.39 10.24
N GLU A 286 20.01 13.82 11.48
CA GLU A 286 19.91 12.99 12.67
C GLU A 286 18.69 12.07 12.63
N VAL A 287 18.91 10.78 12.86
CA VAL A 287 17.90 9.78 13.20
C VAL A 287 17.97 9.57 14.71
N ASP A 288 16.83 9.48 15.38
CA ASP A 288 16.73 8.87 16.71
C ASP A 288 16.10 7.48 16.56
N GLU A 289 16.87 6.45 16.86
CA GLU A 289 16.43 5.06 16.90
C GLU A 289 16.58 4.54 18.33
N PHE A 290 15.47 4.54 19.09
CA PHE A 290 15.39 4.07 20.48
C PHE A 290 16.32 4.81 21.47
N GLY A 291 16.54 6.12 21.26
CA GLY A 291 17.46 6.93 22.05
C GLY A 291 18.91 6.87 21.58
N MET A 292 19.20 6.15 20.49
CA MET A 292 20.48 6.22 19.80
C MET A 292 20.41 7.27 18.69
N HIS A 293 21.04 8.43 18.91
CA HIS A 293 21.20 9.44 17.88
C HIS A 293 22.25 9.01 16.85
N ARG A 294 21.84 8.83 15.59
CA ARG A 294 22.73 8.51 14.45
C ARG A 294 22.62 9.60 13.40
N ILE A 295 23.73 10.24 13.03
CA ILE A 295 23.79 11.06 11.80
C ILE A 295 23.80 10.11 10.59
N GLU A 296 22.93 10.35 9.63
CA GLU A 296 22.89 9.65 8.35
C GLU A 296 22.95 10.65 7.20
N ASP A 297 23.70 10.28 6.16
CA ASP A 297 24.04 11.12 5.03
C ASP A 297 22.98 10.97 3.92
N LEU A 298 22.42 12.07 3.44
CA LEU A 298 21.40 12.10 2.38
C LEU A 298 21.99 11.83 0.98
N ILE A 299 23.30 12.07 0.83
CA ILE A 299 24.12 11.77 -0.35
C ILE A 299 25.47 11.21 0.13
N PRO A 300 26.26 10.52 -0.70
CA PRO A 300 27.59 10.05 -0.30
C PRO A 300 28.48 11.18 0.25
N ASN A 301 29.05 10.98 1.45
CA ASN A 301 29.82 11.97 2.22
C ASN A 301 29.05 13.27 2.52
N GLY A 302 27.72 13.21 2.61
CA GLY A 302 26.85 14.37 2.80
C GLY A 302 27.17 15.24 4.02
N ARG A 303 27.73 14.67 5.10
CA ARG A 303 28.24 15.44 6.26
C ARG A 303 29.32 16.47 5.91
N THR A 304 30.07 16.28 4.84
CA THR A 304 31.14 17.21 4.41
C THR A 304 30.69 18.13 3.27
N ILE A 305 29.44 18.03 2.82
CA ILE A 305 28.91 18.80 1.70
C ILE A 305 27.90 19.81 2.26
N PRO A 306 28.19 21.13 2.23
CA PRO A 306 27.28 22.14 2.74
C PRO A 306 26.06 22.31 1.84
N VAL A 307 24.92 22.60 2.46
CA VAL A 307 23.73 23.09 1.77
C VAL A 307 23.94 24.57 1.47
N THR A 308 23.59 24.99 0.26
CA THR A 308 23.70 26.37 -0.23
C THR A 308 22.41 26.73 -0.96
N ASP A 309 22.13 28.02 -1.15
CA ASP A 309 20.94 28.45 -1.90
C ASP A 309 20.84 27.90 -3.32
N ALA A 310 21.98 27.58 -3.95
CA ALA A 310 22.02 26.89 -5.24
C ALA A 310 21.59 25.42 -5.19
N ASN A 311 21.80 24.71 -4.07
CA ASN A 311 21.57 23.25 -3.95
C ASN A 311 20.45 22.86 -2.96
N LYS A 312 19.90 23.79 -2.16
CA LYS A 312 18.90 23.53 -1.10
C LYS A 312 17.62 22.84 -1.58
N HIS A 313 17.27 22.99 -2.86
CA HIS A 313 16.16 22.28 -3.49
C HIS A 313 16.34 20.74 -3.44
N LEU A 314 17.57 20.25 -3.61
CA LEU A 314 17.90 18.83 -3.50
C LEU A 314 17.85 18.37 -2.04
N TYR A 315 18.31 19.20 -1.09
CA TYR A 315 18.21 18.90 0.33
C TYR A 315 16.74 18.73 0.77
N VAL A 316 15.86 19.66 0.39
CA VAL A 316 14.40 19.53 0.64
C VAL A 316 13.85 18.24 0.04
N GLN A 317 14.19 17.92 -1.21
CA GLN A 317 13.73 16.69 -1.85
C GLN A 317 14.15 15.44 -1.06
N LEU A 318 15.40 15.38 -0.60
CA LEU A 318 15.96 14.24 0.13
C LEU A 318 15.39 14.13 1.55
N ILE A 319 15.19 15.23 2.27
CA ILE A 319 14.50 15.25 3.58
C ILE A 319 13.06 14.79 3.44
N CYS A 320 12.30 15.31 2.46
CA CYS A 320 10.93 14.86 2.20
C CYS A 320 10.90 13.35 1.88
N GLN A 321 11.78 12.88 0.99
CA GLN A 321 11.86 11.47 0.64
C GLN A 321 12.16 10.59 1.87
N ARG A 322 13.13 10.99 2.70
CA ARG A 322 13.44 10.28 3.95
C ARG A 322 12.29 10.31 4.95
N LYS A 323 11.57 11.42 5.14
CA LYS A 323 10.38 11.47 6.01
C LYS A 323 9.27 10.54 5.50
N ILE A 324 9.16 10.33 4.19
CA ILE A 324 8.12 9.48 3.58
C ILE A 324 8.45 7.98 3.69
N VAL A 325 9.67 7.53 3.30
CA VAL A 325 10.02 6.09 3.22
C VAL A 325 11.13 5.63 4.19
N GLY A 326 11.81 6.54 4.87
CA GLY A 326 12.94 6.23 5.76
C GLY A 326 12.52 5.32 6.91
N GLY A 327 13.27 4.22 7.09
CA GLY A 327 13.00 3.22 8.13
C GLY A 327 11.72 2.39 7.96
N ILE A 328 10.92 2.59 6.90
CA ILE A 328 9.64 1.87 6.68
C ILE A 328 9.64 0.94 5.46
N GLN A 329 10.77 0.75 4.77
CA GLN A 329 10.81 0.03 3.49
C GLN A 329 10.41 -1.46 3.62
N GLN A 330 10.89 -2.16 4.66
CA GLN A 330 10.57 -3.58 4.87
C GLN A 330 9.09 -3.76 5.28
N GLN A 331 8.59 -2.85 6.10
CA GLN A 331 7.20 -2.77 6.55
C GLN A 331 6.26 -2.56 5.36
N LEU A 332 6.62 -1.65 4.45
CA LEU A 332 5.90 -1.40 3.22
C LEU A 332 5.95 -2.59 2.26
N GLU A 333 7.10 -3.23 2.07
CA GLU A 333 7.24 -4.41 1.22
C GLU A 333 6.39 -5.59 1.75
N ALA A 334 6.45 -5.85 3.06
CA ALA A 334 5.62 -6.86 3.71
C ALA A 334 4.12 -6.57 3.53
N PHE A 335 3.69 -5.32 3.75
CA PHE A 335 2.32 -4.88 3.51
C PHE A 335 1.88 -5.10 2.06
N LEU A 336 2.67 -4.63 1.08
CA LEU A 336 2.35 -4.76 -0.34
C LEU A 336 2.32 -6.22 -0.79
N SER A 337 3.19 -7.08 -0.23
CA SER A 337 3.14 -8.53 -0.44
C SER A 337 1.79 -9.12 -0.04
N GLY A 338 1.25 -8.76 1.14
CA GLY A 338 -0.07 -9.22 1.58
C GLY A 338 -1.24 -8.61 0.79
N PHE A 339 -1.13 -7.33 0.42
CA PHE A 339 -2.16 -6.61 -0.32
C PHE A 339 -2.34 -7.14 -1.75
N HIS A 340 -1.24 -7.40 -2.45
CA HIS A 340 -1.26 -7.85 -3.85
C HIS A 340 -1.55 -9.36 -4.04
N GLU A 341 -1.61 -10.15 -2.97
CA GLU A 341 -2.17 -11.52 -3.01
C GLU A 341 -3.65 -11.55 -3.44
N LEU A 342 -4.38 -10.45 -3.24
CA LEU A 342 -5.81 -10.32 -3.59
C LEU A 342 -6.09 -9.22 -4.62
N ILE A 343 -5.31 -8.14 -4.60
CA ILE A 343 -5.56 -6.93 -5.41
C ILE A 343 -4.41 -6.73 -6.43
N PRO A 344 -4.60 -7.08 -7.72
CA PRO A 344 -3.56 -6.92 -8.73
C PRO A 344 -3.09 -5.46 -8.88
N PRO A 345 -1.77 -5.17 -8.91
CA PRO A 345 -1.25 -3.81 -9.03
C PRO A 345 -1.84 -3.03 -10.22
N ALA A 346 -1.94 -3.68 -11.38
CA ALA A 346 -2.48 -3.09 -12.61
C ALA A 346 -4.01 -2.90 -12.61
N LEU A 347 -4.73 -3.38 -11.59
CA LEU A 347 -6.16 -3.16 -11.41
C LEU A 347 -6.44 -2.01 -10.43
N ILE A 348 -5.60 -1.84 -9.40
CA ILE A 348 -5.76 -0.75 -8.41
C ILE A 348 -5.17 0.58 -8.89
N SER A 349 -4.10 0.56 -9.71
CA SER A 349 -3.40 1.78 -10.16
C SER A 349 -4.22 2.75 -11.03
N ILE A 350 -5.44 2.34 -11.45
CA ILE A 350 -6.42 3.19 -12.13
C ILE A 350 -6.94 4.34 -11.24
N PHE A 351 -6.92 4.14 -9.92
CA PHE A 351 -7.35 5.13 -8.93
C PHE A 351 -6.20 6.07 -8.56
N ASP A 352 -6.49 7.30 -8.15
CA ASP A 352 -5.54 8.13 -7.39
C ASP A 352 -5.60 7.89 -5.87
N ASP A 353 -4.75 8.58 -5.11
CA ASP A 353 -4.60 8.42 -3.66
C ASP A 353 -5.77 8.96 -2.83
N LYS A 354 -6.67 9.75 -3.41
CA LYS A 354 -7.94 10.17 -2.80
C LYS A 354 -9.04 9.17 -3.15
N GLU A 355 -9.07 8.72 -4.40
CA GLU A 355 -9.99 7.69 -4.85
C GLU A 355 -9.76 6.34 -4.15
N LEU A 356 -8.51 5.95 -3.87
CA LEU A 356 -8.21 4.73 -3.13
C LEU A 356 -8.69 4.79 -1.67
N GLU A 357 -8.56 5.94 -1.02
CA GLU A 357 -9.15 6.19 0.31
C GLU A 357 -10.68 6.04 0.26
N LEU A 358 -11.36 6.67 -0.70
CA LEU A 358 -12.83 6.56 -0.85
C LEU A 358 -13.30 5.14 -1.24
N LEU A 359 -12.45 4.36 -1.93
CA LEU A 359 -12.71 2.95 -2.25
C LEU A 359 -12.58 2.04 -1.01
N LEU A 360 -11.67 2.39 -0.09
CA LEU A 360 -11.37 1.64 1.13
C LEU A 360 -12.31 2.01 2.28
N SER A 361 -12.47 3.30 2.56
CA SER A 361 -13.24 3.83 3.69
C SER A 361 -14.71 4.07 3.37
N GLY A 362 -15.07 4.02 2.08
CA GLY A 362 -16.39 4.41 1.60
C GLY A 362 -16.49 5.92 1.34
N LEU A 363 -17.65 6.34 0.83
CA LEU A 363 -17.95 7.74 0.51
C LEU A 363 -18.65 8.39 1.71
N PRO A 364 -18.14 9.51 2.27
CA PRO A 364 -18.80 10.21 3.36
C PRO A 364 -20.04 10.97 2.85
N THR A 365 -21.11 10.96 3.63
CA THR A 365 -22.26 11.86 3.44
C THR A 365 -21.96 13.22 4.03
N VAL A 366 -21.66 14.22 3.18
CA VAL A 366 -21.40 15.60 3.61
C VAL A 366 -22.71 16.36 3.73
N ASN A 367 -23.07 16.82 4.93
CA ASN A 367 -24.15 17.78 5.10
C ASN A 367 -23.64 19.20 4.78
N LEU A 368 -24.08 19.74 3.63
CA LEU A 368 -23.68 21.08 3.20
C LEU A 368 -24.34 22.21 4.00
N GLU A 369 -25.51 21.98 4.61
CA GLU A 369 -26.18 22.98 5.45
C GLU A 369 -25.41 23.17 6.77
N ASP A 370 -25.03 22.06 7.40
CA ASP A 370 -24.17 22.03 8.59
C ASP A 370 -22.77 22.60 8.30
N LEU A 371 -22.13 22.19 7.19
CA LEU A 371 -20.84 22.75 6.78
C LEU A 371 -20.93 24.27 6.56
N LYS A 372 -22.02 24.76 5.94
CA LYS A 372 -22.24 26.19 5.70
C LYS A 372 -22.53 26.98 6.97
N ALA A 373 -23.24 26.39 7.93
CA ALA A 373 -23.51 26.98 9.24
C ALA A 373 -22.23 27.10 10.09
N ASN A 374 -21.27 26.19 9.91
CA ASN A 374 -20.00 26.14 10.65
C ASN A 374 -18.78 26.60 9.80
N THR A 375 -18.98 27.47 8.80
CA THR A 375 -17.89 28.06 8.01
C THR A 375 -17.62 29.50 8.42
N ASP A 376 -16.42 29.78 8.93
CA ASP A 376 -15.90 31.13 9.13
C ASP A 376 -15.38 31.73 7.82
N TYR A 377 -15.60 33.03 7.62
CA TYR A 377 -15.15 33.78 6.43
C TYR A 377 -14.12 34.84 6.83
N VAL A 378 -12.90 34.71 6.29
CA VAL A 378 -11.82 35.70 6.49
C VAL A 378 -11.68 36.53 5.22
N ASN A 379 -11.78 37.86 5.36
CA ASN A 379 -11.79 38.84 4.26
C ASN A 379 -12.96 38.72 3.25
N PHE A 380 -14.02 37.97 3.59
CA PHE A 380 -15.25 37.82 2.80
C PHE A 380 -16.49 37.89 3.69
N LEU A 381 -17.63 38.28 3.12
CA LEU A 381 -18.96 38.18 3.73
C LEU A 381 -19.72 36.96 3.18
N PRO A 382 -20.63 36.33 3.94
CA PRO A 382 -21.47 35.22 3.46
C PRO A 382 -22.34 35.57 2.24
N THR A 383 -22.56 36.86 1.98
CA THR A 383 -23.33 37.42 0.88
C THR A 383 -22.51 37.72 -0.38
N ASP A 384 -21.17 37.63 -0.31
CA ASP A 384 -20.32 37.97 -1.45
C ASP A 384 -20.53 36.98 -2.60
N GLN A 385 -20.54 37.47 -3.84
CA GLN A 385 -20.89 36.66 -5.01
C GLN A 385 -20.01 35.40 -5.17
N THR A 386 -18.73 35.49 -4.78
CA THR A 386 -17.78 34.36 -4.72
C THR A 386 -18.21 33.29 -3.72
N ILE A 387 -18.75 33.68 -2.56
CA ILE A 387 -19.24 32.75 -1.53
C ILE A 387 -20.58 32.14 -1.94
N VAL A 388 -21.46 32.92 -2.56
CA VAL A 388 -22.71 32.41 -3.16
C VAL A 388 -22.39 31.33 -4.20
N TRP A 389 -21.52 31.64 -5.18
CA TRP A 389 -21.09 30.68 -6.20
C TRP A 389 -20.38 29.45 -5.62
N PHE A 390 -19.57 29.61 -4.58
CA PHE A 390 -18.93 28.48 -3.89
C PHE A 390 -19.99 27.48 -3.38
N TRP A 391 -21.02 27.96 -2.66
CA TRP A 391 -22.08 27.10 -2.14
C TRP A 391 -22.99 26.52 -3.23
N GLU A 392 -23.29 27.28 -4.29
CA GLU A 392 -24.03 26.76 -5.45
C GLU A 392 -23.28 25.60 -6.13
N VAL A 393 -21.98 25.79 -6.43
CA VAL A 393 -21.13 24.77 -7.05
C VAL A 393 -20.96 23.56 -6.11
N SER A 394 -20.72 23.76 -4.82
CA SER A 394 -20.67 22.66 -3.84
C SER A 394 -21.97 21.86 -3.80
N THR A 395 -23.13 22.54 -3.84
CA THR A 395 -24.44 21.89 -3.89
C THR A 395 -24.60 21.03 -5.15
N VAL A 396 -24.20 21.53 -6.32
CA VAL A 396 -24.19 20.75 -7.56
C VAL A 396 -23.27 19.53 -7.44
N VAL A 397 -22.05 19.69 -6.91
CA VAL A 397 -21.08 18.59 -6.79
C VAL A 397 -21.55 17.48 -5.85
N VAL A 398 -22.16 17.81 -4.70
CA VAL A 398 -22.64 16.81 -3.74
C VAL A 398 -23.98 16.20 -4.18
N CYS A 399 -24.94 17.02 -4.62
CA CYS A 399 -26.32 16.56 -4.86
C CYS A 399 -26.55 15.91 -6.23
N VAL A 400 -25.64 16.05 -7.21
CA VAL A 400 -25.74 15.36 -8.52
C VAL A 400 -25.31 13.88 -8.45
N HIS A 401 -24.79 13.43 -7.30
CA HIS A 401 -24.55 12.02 -6.99
C HIS A 401 -25.50 11.47 -5.88
N PRO A 402 -26.83 11.45 -6.09
CA PRO A 402 -27.73 10.76 -5.17
C PRO A 402 -27.51 9.24 -5.30
N TRP A 403 -27.06 8.60 -4.21
CA TRP A 403 -26.72 7.18 -4.17
C TRP A 403 -27.99 6.32 -4.10
N PRO A 404 -28.32 5.52 -5.14
CA PRO A 404 -29.60 4.82 -5.23
C PRO A 404 -29.58 3.46 -4.52
N TYR A 405 -29.02 3.40 -3.30
CA TYR A 405 -29.07 2.24 -2.41
C TYR A 405 -29.03 2.69 -0.94
N GLN A 406 -30.24 2.81 -0.35
CA GLN A 406 -30.48 2.48 1.05
C GLN A 406 -30.81 0.97 1.12
#